data_AF-A0A1L7CNI6-F1
#
_entry.id   AF-A0A1L7CNI6-F1
#
_cell.length_a   1.000
_cell.length_b   1.000
_cell.length_c   1.000
_cell.angle_alpha   90.00
_cell.angle_beta   90.00
_cell.angle_gamma   90.00
#
_symmetry.space_group_name_H-M   'P 1'
#
loop_
_entity.id
_entity.type
_entity.pdbx_description
1 polymer ?
#
loop_
_entity_poly.entity_id
_entity_poly.type
_entity_poly.pdbx_seq_one_letter_code
_entity_poly.pdbx_strand_id
1 'polypeptide(L)'
;MTARGMTPKRRERANKVVALHDGGATFEQIAKQLGVSYQSVRTDYEKAMDETRPEQARQVFQKLDRRLNKLHMVCWNKAMKGDLKAVKLSADICKQIAELWGVNGAIKMDVEVSGGEDFAGLLDSIQREVADSGV
;
A
#
# COMPACT_ATOMS: atom_id res chain seq x y z
N MET A 1 25.30 -1.81 -1.66
CA MET A 1 25.44 -3.22 -1.22
C MET A 1 24.10 -3.91 -1.39
N THR A 2 23.95 -4.75 -2.41
CA THR A 2 22.72 -5.52 -2.66
C THR A 2 22.55 -6.52 -1.52
N ALA A 3 21.52 -6.33 -0.67
CA ALA A 3 21.27 -7.19 0.47
C ALA A 3 21.09 -8.64 0.00
N ARG A 4 21.80 -9.57 0.64
CA ARG A 4 21.71 -11.01 0.37
C ARG A 4 20.27 -11.46 0.70
N GLY A 5 19.51 -11.91 -0.30
CA GLY A 5 18.12 -12.36 -0.12
C GLY A 5 17.99 -13.56 0.83
N MET A 6 16.76 -13.91 1.20
CA MET A 6 16.46 -15.03 2.12
C MET A 6 17.08 -16.36 1.66
N THR A 7 17.53 -17.17 2.61
CA THR A 7 17.98 -18.54 2.34
C THR A 7 16.79 -19.40 1.88
N PRO A 8 17.00 -20.49 1.11
CA PRO A 8 15.89 -21.31 0.59
C PRO A 8 14.96 -21.85 1.68
N LYS A 9 15.53 -22.36 2.78
CA LYS A 9 14.75 -22.86 3.94
C LYS A 9 13.91 -21.76 4.59
N ARG A 10 14.47 -20.54 4.69
CA ARG A 10 13.76 -19.39 5.24
C ARG A 10 12.64 -18.94 4.32
N ARG A 11 12.86 -18.96 3.00
CA ARG A 11 11.84 -18.64 1.99
C ARG A 11 10.67 -19.61 2.02
N GLU A 12 10.91 -20.92 2.15
CA GLU A 12 9.83 -21.90 2.32
C GLU A 12 8.99 -21.63 3.57
N ARG A 13 9.65 -21.34 4.70
CA ARG A 13 8.93 -21.00 5.94
C ARG A 13 8.14 -19.71 5.77
N ALA A 14 8.72 -18.69 5.16
CA ALA A 14 8.08 -17.42 4.87
C ALA A 14 6.83 -17.60 3.98
N ASN A 15 6.90 -18.44 2.94
CA ASN A 15 5.75 -18.79 2.10
C ASN A 15 4.63 -19.46 2.90
N LYS A 16 4.96 -20.37 3.84
CA LYS A 16 3.98 -20.99 4.74
C LYS A 16 3.34 -19.98 5.69
N VAL A 17 4.15 -19.06 6.23
CA VAL A 17 3.67 -17.97 7.09
C VAL A 17 2.65 -17.11 6.34
N VAL A 18 2.97 -16.69 5.10
CA VAL A 18 2.05 -15.90 4.26
C VAL A 18 0.77 -16.68 4.00
N ALA A 19 0.85 -17.94 3.57
CA ALA A 19 -0.32 -18.76 3.28
C ALA A 19 -1.25 -18.96 4.50
N LEU A 20 -0.68 -19.21 5.69
CA LEU A 20 -1.45 -19.39 6.92
C LEU A 20 -2.08 -18.09 7.41
N HIS A 21 -1.32 -16.99 7.37
CA HIS A 21 -1.85 -15.66 7.70
C HIS A 21 -2.94 -15.27 6.71
N ASP A 22 -2.78 -15.69 5.45
CA ASP A 22 -3.80 -15.50 4.45
C ASP A 22 -5.07 -16.33 4.73
N GLY A 23 -4.93 -17.53 5.28
CA GLY A 23 -6.03 -18.31 5.82
C GLY A 23 -6.71 -17.70 7.05
N GLY A 24 -6.15 -16.63 7.63
CA GLY A 24 -6.71 -15.92 8.79
C GLY A 24 -6.10 -16.31 10.13
N ALA A 25 -5.04 -17.13 10.15
CA ALA A 25 -4.33 -17.46 11.38
C ALA A 25 -3.54 -16.24 11.90
N THR A 26 -3.51 -16.05 13.22
CA THR A 26 -2.67 -15.02 13.86
C THR A 26 -1.20 -15.46 13.87
N PHE A 27 -0.26 -14.52 14.02
CA PHE A 27 1.16 -14.87 14.07
C PHE A 27 1.52 -15.77 15.26
N GLU A 28 0.82 -15.67 16.38
CA GLU A 28 0.99 -16.57 17.53
C GLU A 28 0.55 -18.00 17.19
N GLN A 29 -0.59 -18.15 16.51
CA GLN A 29 -1.08 -19.45 16.04
C GLN A 29 -0.10 -20.08 15.05
N ILE A 30 0.43 -19.27 14.12
CA ILE A 30 1.41 -19.69 13.12
C ILE A 30 2.75 -20.07 13.79
N ALA A 31 3.22 -19.29 14.76
CA ALA A 31 4.44 -19.55 15.51
C ALA A 31 4.37 -20.92 16.22
N LYS A 32 3.25 -21.16 16.90
CA LYS A 32 2.96 -22.45 17.54
C LYS A 32 2.90 -23.60 16.53
N GLN A 33 2.23 -23.39 15.40
CA GLN A 33 2.07 -24.41 14.36
C GLN A 33 3.39 -24.77 13.67
N LEU A 34 4.25 -23.78 13.42
CA LEU A 34 5.52 -23.95 12.71
C LEU A 34 6.71 -24.25 13.64
N GLY A 35 6.49 -24.23 14.96
CA GLY A 35 7.53 -24.50 15.96
C GLY A 35 8.65 -23.43 15.97
N VAL A 36 8.30 -22.17 15.71
CA VAL A 36 9.25 -21.05 15.69
C VAL A 36 8.76 -19.90 16.56
N SER A 37 9.64 -18.94 16.87
CA SER A 37 9.24 -17.77 17.65
C SER A 37 8.27 -16.86 16.88
N TYR A 38 7.40 -16.16 17.61
CA TYR A 38 6.55 -15.09 17.06
C TYR A 38 7.35 -14.07 16.25
N GLN A 39 8.51 -13.65 16.79
CA GLN A 39 9.37 -12.69 16.12
C GLN A 39 9.86 -13.23 14.76
N SER A 40 10.21 -14.52 14.68
CA SER A 40 10.61 -15.16 13.43
C SER A 40 9.48 -15.18 12.41
N VAL A 41 8.25 -15.48 12.83
CA VAL A 41 7.06 -15.42 11.96
C VAL A 41 6.87 -14.02 11.41
N ARG A 42 6.91 -13.01 12.27
CA ARG A 42 6.75 -11.60 11.87
C ARG A 42 7.80 -11.17 10.86
N THR A 43 9.09 -11.42 11.16
CA THR A 43 10.19 -11.03 10.26
C THR A 43 10.14 -11.78 8.94
N ASP A 44 9.72 -13.05 8.93
CA ASP A 44 9.58 -13.81 7.69
C ASP A 44 8.39 -13.35 6.86
N TYR A 45 7.27 -12.96 7.49
CA TYR A 45 6.15 -12.33 6.79
C TYR A 45 6.57 -10.99 6.17
N GLU A 46 7.21 -10.11 6.94
CA GLU A 46 7.71 -8.82 6.47
C GLU A 46 8.70 -8.99 5.32
N LYS A 47 9.68 -9.90 5.46
CA LYS A 47 10.64 -10.19 4.38
C LYS A 47 10.02 -10.86 3.18
N ALA A 48 9.01 -11.71 3.37
CA ALA A 48 8.25 -12.25 2.24
C ALA A 48 7.62 -11.10 1.48
N MET A 49 6.87 -10.22 2.16
CA MET A 49 6.23 -9.04 1.55
C MET A 49 7.23 -8.13 0.83
N ASP A 50 8.40 -7.85 1.44
CA ASP A 50 9.48 -7.07 0.82
C ASP A 50 10.08 -7.73 -0.43
N GLU A 51 10.31 -9.05 -0.39
CA GLU A 51 10.84 -9.83 -1.51
C GLU A 51 9.76 -10.14 -2.55
N THR A 52 8.50 -9.79 -2.28
CA THR A 52 7.41 -10.21 -3.14
C THR A 52 7.41 -9.41 -4.45
N ARG A 53 7.26 -10.14 -5.56
CA ARG A 53 6.99 -9.55 -6.87
C ARG A 53 5.63 -8.81 -6.84
N PRO A 54 5.43 -7.81 -7.71
CA PRO A 54 4.23 -6.96 -7.74
C PRO A 54 2.88 -7.70 -7.72
N GLU A 55 2.83 -8.98 -8.09
CA GLU A 55 1.60 -9.76 -8.11
C GLU A 55 1.08 -10.17 -6.74
N GLN A 56 1.89 -10.63 -5.78
CA GLN A 56 1.33 -10.98 -4.46
C GLN A 56 1.10 -9.75 -3.58
N ALA A 57 1.83 -8.64 -3.79
CA ALA A 57 1.45 -7.35 -3.22
C ALA A 57 0.05 -6.91 -3.70
N ARG A 58 -0.25 -7.10 -4.99
CA ARG A 58 -1.61 -6.93 -5.53
C ARG A 58 -2.62 -7.87 -4.89
N GLN A 59 -2.25 -9.13 -4.59
CA GLN A 59 -3.18 -10.07 -3.93
C GLN A 59 -3.52 -9.63 -2.50
N VAL A 60 -2.54 -9.17 -1.72
CA VAL A 60 -2.77 -8.63 -0.36
C VAL A 60 -3.65 -7.38 -0.42
N PHE A 61 -3.36 -6.48 -1.36
CA PHE A 61 -4.16 -5.28 -1.60
C PHE A 61 -5.62 -5.61 -1.93
N GLN A 62 -5.85 -6.46 -2.94
CA GLN A 62 -7.19 -6.89 -3.38
C GLN A 62 -7.96 -7.62 -2.27
N LYS A 63 -7.26 -8.28 -1.36
CA LYS A 63 -7.89 -8.96 -0.24
C LYS A 63 -8.34 -7.98 0.85
N LEU A 64 -7.50 -7.01 1.20
CA LEU A 64 -7.86 -5.96 2.15
C LEU A 64 -9.02 -5.12 1.60
N ASP A 65 -8.95 -4.73 0.33
CA ASP A 65 -10.04 -4.04 -0.36
C ASP A 65 -11.37 -4.81 -0.27
N ARG A 66 -11.37 -6.11 -0.60
CA ARG A 66 -12.57 -6.96 -0.48
C ARG A 66 -13.10 -7.06 0.96
N ARG A 67 -12.23 -7.15 1.97
CA ARG A 67 -12.64 -7.23 3.38
C ARG A 67 -13.28 -5.92 3.84
N LEU A 68 -12.65 -4.78 3.54
CA LEU A 68 -13.15 -3.46 3.89
C LEU A 68 -14.48 -3.17 3.19
N ASN A 69 -14.60 -3.46 1.89
CA ASN A 69 -15.86 -3.28 1.16
C ASN A 69 -17.00 -4.16 1.71
N LYS A 70 -16.72 -5.40 2.12
CA LYS A 70 -17.73 -6.25 2.78
C LYS A 70 -18.21 -5.67 4.11
N LEU A 71 -17.29 -5.20 4.95
CA LEU A 71 -17.65 -4.54 6.22
C LEU A 71 -18.45 -3.26 5.95
N HIS A 72 -18.03 -2.47 4.97
CA HIS A 72 -18.69 -1.24 4.57
C HIS A 72 -20.16 -1.50 4.19
N MET A 73 -20.44 -2.50 3.35
CA MET A 73 -21.82 -2.83 2.95
C MET A 73 -22.73 -3.16 4.16
N VAL A 74 -22.21 -3.89 5.15
CA VAL A 74 -22.98 -4.25 6.34
C VAL A 74 -23.28 -3.02 7.20
N CYS A 75 -22.29 -2.16 7.42
CA CYS A 75 -22.45 -0.94 8.22
C CYS A 75 -23.31 0.11 7.50
N TRP A 76 -23.17 0.24 6.18
CA TRP A 76 -23.85 1.25 5.35
C TRP A 76 -25.37 1.17 5.47
N ASN A 77 -25.94 -0.04 5.39
CA ASN A 77 -27.38 -0.24 5.49
C ASN A 77 -27.96 0.21 6.85
N LYS A 78 -27.18 0.08 7.93
CA LYS A 78 -27.59 0.57 9.26
C LYS A 78 -27.37 2.08 9.40
N ALA A 79 -26.26 2.58 8.87
CA ALA A 79 -25.95 4.01 8.85
C ALA A 79 -27.04 4.82 8.13
N MET A 80 -27.48 4.36 6.96
CA MET A 80 -28.57 4.99 6.19
C MET A 80 -29.93 4.97 6.89
N LYS A 81 -30.11 4.13 7.92
CA LYS A 81 -31.31 4.08 8.77
C LYS A 81 -31.18 4.92 10.04
N GLY A 82 -30.10 5.70 10.18
CA GLY A 82 -29.90 6.62 11.30
C GLY A 82 -29.17 6.03 12.51
N ASP A 83 -28.61 4.81 12.42
CA ASP A 83 -27.76 4.28 13.48
C ASP A 83 -26.42 5.03 13.53
N LEU A 84 -26.28 5.95 14.49
CA LEU A 84 -25.10 6.81 14.63
C LEU A 84 -23.80 6.03 14.90
N LYS A 85 -23.87 4.84 15.53
CA LYS A 85 -22.68 3.99 15.71
C LYS A 85 -22.26 3.40 14.37
N ALA A 86 -23.22 2.96 13.57
CA ALA A 86 -22.95 2.47 12.22
C ALA A 86 -22.42 3.58 11.30
N VAL A 87 -22.92 4.82 11.42
CA VAL A 87 -22.39 5.99 10.69
C VAL A 87 -20.90 6.18 10.97
N LYS A 88 -20.51 6.18 12.25
CA LYS A 88 -19.10 6.32 12.63
C LYS A 88 -18.23 5.18 12.07
N LEU A 89 -18.68 3.93 12.23
CA LEU A 89 -17.96 2.76 11.70
C LEU A 89 -17.83 2.81 10.17
N SER A 90 -18.89 3.21 9.45
CA SER A 90 -18.86 3.39 8.00
C SER A 90 -17.85 4.47 7.59
N ALA A 91 -17.80 5.61 8.30
CA ALA A 91 -16.82 6.67 8.03
C ALA A 91 -15.37 6.18 8.25
N ASP A 92 -15.11 5.44 9.33
CA ASP A 92 -13.80 4.87 9.62
C ASP A 92 -13.36 3.84 8.55
N ILE A 93 -14.28 3.02 8.06
CA ILE A 93 -14.01 2.08 6.96
C ILE A 93 -13.73 2.83 5.65
N CYS A 94 -14.51 3.85 5.31
CA CYS A 94 -14.26 4.69 4.13
C CYS A 94 -12.89 5.35 4.18
N LYS A 95 -12.46 5.82 5.35
CA LYS A 95 -11.12 6.39 5.55
C LYS A 95 -10.04 5.34 5.24
N GLN A 96 -10.16 4.13 5.78
CA GLN A 96 -9.20 3.04 5.51
C GLN A 96 -9.17 2.64 4.03
N ILE A 97 -10.32 2.63 3.35
CA ILE A 97 -10.38 2.38 1.89
C ILE A 97 -9.65 3.51 1.15
N ALA A 98 -9.91 4.78 1.48
CA ALA A 98 -9.26 5.91 0.82
C ALA A 98 -7.74 5.95 1.08
N GLU A 99 -7.28 5.54 2.25
CA GLU A 99 -5.87 5.34 2.57
C GLU A 99 -5.25 4.18 1.77
N LEU A 100 -5.96 3.04 1.69
CA LEU A 100 -5.52 1.89 0.90
C LEU A 100 -5.33 2.27 -0.57
N TRP A 101 -6.29 2.97 -1.16
CA TRP A 101 -6.23 3.41 -2.56
C TRP A 101 -5.39 4.67 -2.79
N GLY A 102 -4.81 5.27 -1.75
CA GLY A 102 -4.00 6.49 -1.85
C GLY A 102 -4.77 7.75 -2.25
N VAL A 103 -6.11 7.72 -2.22
CA VAL A 103 -6.98 8.85 -2.60
C VAL A 103 -6.82 10.05 -1.66
N ASN A 104 -6.47 9.78 -0.40
CA ASN A 104 -6.18 10.83 0.59
C ASN A 104 -4.78 11.44 0.45
N GLY A 105 -3.95 10.94 -0.46
CA GLY A 105 -2.62 11.49 -0.70
C GLY A 105 -2.73 12.84 -1.40
N ALA A 106 -2.38 13.93 -0.70
CA ALA A 106 -2.07 15.18 -1.37
C ALA A 106 -0.85 14.94 -2.28
N ILE A 107 -0.99 15.19 -3.58
CA ILE A 107 0.15 15.27 -4.48
C ILE A 107 0.94 16.53 -4.08
N LYS A 108 1.88 16.40 -3.16
CA LYS A 108 2.91 17.42 -2.97
C LYS A 108 3.90 17.29 -4.11
N MET A 109 3.74 18.11 -5.15
CA MET A 109 4.82 18.36 -6.10
C MET A 109 5.83 19.27 -5.40
N ASP A 110 6.90 18.71 -4.85
CA ASP A 110 8.12 19.47 -4.60
C ASP A 110 8.76 19.74 -5.97
N VAL A 111 8.45 20.90 -6.54
CA VAL A 111 9.20 21.43 -7.69
C VAL A 111 10.47 22.04 -7.11
N GLU A 112 11.52 21.24 -7.02
CA GLU A 112 12.85 21.75 -6.78
C GLU A 112 13.31 22.43 -8.08
N VAL A 113 13.13 23.75 -8.17
CA VAL A 113 13.73 24.53 -9.26
C VAL A 113 15.22 24.59 -8.99
N SER A 114 16.00 23.73 -9.64
CA SER A 114 17.46 23.76 -9.62
C SER A 114 17.99 24.98 -10.36
N GLY A 115 17.97 26.13 -9.69
CA GLY A 115 18.73 27.31 -10.09
C GLY A 115 18.22 28.05 -11.33
N GLY A 116 18.53 29.35 -11.39
CA GLY A 116 18.07 30.26 -12.44
C GLY A 116 18.61 29.97 -13.85
N GLU A 117 19.56 29.04 -14.01
CA GLU A 117 20.09 28.65 -15.32
C GLU A 117 19.08 27.84 -16.14
N ASP A 118 18.32 26.95 -15.50
CA ASP A 118 17.28 26.14 -16.17
C ASP A 118 16.05 26.98 -16.55
N PHE A 119 15.69 27.96 -15.72
CA PHE A 119 14.57 28.86 -16.00
C PHE A 119 14.91 29.89 -17.10
N ALA A 120 16.15 30.40 -17.12
CA ALA A 120 16.62 31.27 -18.19
C ALA A 120 16.67 30.54 -19.54
N GLY A 121 17.16 29.28 -19.55
CA GLY A 121 17.14 28.44 -20.74
C GLY A 121 15.72 28.13 -21.24
N LEU A 122 14.79 27.89 -20.33
CA LEU A 122 13.36 27.69 -20.65
C LEU A 122 12.75 28.97 -21.27
N LEU A 123 13.00 30.14 -20.68
CA LEU A 123 12.52 31.42 -21.22
C LEU A 123 13.10 31.73 -22.61
N ASP A 124 14.38 31.48 -22.83
CA ASP A 124 15.03 31.65 -24.13
C ASP A 124 14.41 30.73 -25.20
N SER A 125 14.04 29.51 -24.83
CA SER A 125 13.39 28.55 -25.73
C SER A 125 11.98 29.00 -26.12
N ILE A 126 11.21 29.51 -25.17
CA ILE A 126 9.85 30.05 -25.41
C ILE A 126 9.92 31.32 -26.27
N GLN A 127 10.89 32.20 -26.02
CA GLN A 127 11.05 33.44 -26.82
C GLN A 127 11.43 33.14 -28.28
N ARG A 128 12.28 32.14 -28.53
CA ARG A 128 12.60 31.70 -29.91
C ARG A 128 11.40 31.08 -30.61
N GLU A 129 10.63 30.25 -29.91
CA GLU A 129 9.44 29.61 -30.46
C GLU A 129 8.34 30.63 -30.81
N VAL A 130 8.17 31.69 -30.00
CA VAL A 130 7.26 32.81 -30.29
C VAL A 130 7.77 33.68 -31.45
N ALA A 131 9.09 33.88 -31.59
CA ALA A 131 9.68 34.62 -32.69
C ALA A 131 9.60 33.87 -34.03
N ASP A 132 9.74 32.53 -34.02
CA ASP A 132 9.58 31.68 -35.20
C ASP A 132 8.11 31.42 -35.56
N SER A 133 7.18 31.58 -34.61
CA SER A 133 5.72 31.41 -34.82
C SER A 133 5.01 32.64 -35.39
N GLY A 134 5.73 33.73 -35.68
CA GLY A 134 5.30 34.84 -36.54
C GLY A 134 3.81 35.24 -36.46
N VAL A 135 3.46 36.05 -35.46
CA VAL A 135 2.37 37.04 -35.57
C VAL A 135 2.98 38.43 -35.50
#